data_AF-A0A7V8FEL7-F1
#
_entry.id   AF-A0A7V8FEL7-F1
#
_cell.length_a   1.000
_cell.length_b   1.000
_cell.length_c   1.000
_cell.angle_alpha   90.00
_cell.angle_beta   90.00
_cell.angle_gamma   90.00
#
_symmetry.space_group_name_H-M   'P 1'
#
loop_
_entity.id
_entity.type
_entity.pdbx_description
1 polymer ?
#
loop_
_entity_poly.entity_id
_entity_poly.type
_entity_poly.pdbx_seq_one_letter_code
_entity_poly.pdbx_strand_id
1 'polypeptide(L)'
;MGEGTGRSRDLDAFDVQYEHIVIWDGAAARIAGAYRIMRGAHALARQGLAGLYSASLFRYSDDAITRIAEGLELGRSFVVPDY
;
A
#
# COMPACT_ATOMS: atom_id res chain seq x y z
N MET A 1 -15.47 -10.44 2.08
CA MET A 1 -14.62 -10.96 3.17
C MET A 1 -13.48 -9.98 3.34
N GLY A 2 -13.65 -9.02 4.25
CA GLY A 2 -12.78 -7.85 4.37
C GLY A 2 -11.90 -7.96 5.60
N GLU A 3 -10.59 -8.01 5.39
CA GLU A 3 -9.60 -7.78 6.45
C GLU A 3 -9.52 -6.27 6.71
N GLY A 4 -10.47 -5.75 7.48
CA GLY A 4 -10.51 -4.35 7.87
C GLY A 4 -10.75 -4.26 9.37
N THR A 5 -9.98 -3.42 10.06
CA THR A 5 -9.94 -3.24 11.53
C THR A 5 -11.24 -2.70 12.16
N GLY A 6 -12.33 -2.59 11.39
CA GLY A 6 -13.65 -2.17 11.88
C GLY A 6 -13.75 -0.68 12.22
N ARG A 7 -12.76 0.15 11.88
CA ARG A 7 -12.79 1.61 12.12
C ARG A 7 -13.03 2.37 10.82
N SER A 8 -13.90 3.39 10.86
CA SER A 8 -14.33 4.15 9.66
C SER A 8 -13.23 4.99 9.00
N ARG A 9 -12.05 5.07 9.62
CA ARG A 9 -10.81 5.64 9.09
C ARG A 9 -9.66 4.74 9.51
N ASP A 10 -9.31 3.80 8.64
CA ASP A 10 -8.11 2.97 8.79
C ASP A 10 -6.90 3.74 8.27
N LEU A 11 -6.69 4.95 8.81
CA LEU A 11 -5.50 5.75 8.57
C LEU A 11 -4.40 5.22 9.49
N ASP A 12 -3.53 4.37 8.97
CA ASP A 12 -2.37 3.88 9.69
C ASP A 12 -1.16 4.82 9.48
N ALA A 13 -0.15 4.73 10.35
CA ALA A 13 1.03 5.61 10.27
C ALA A 13 1.80 5.46 8.95
N PHE A 14 1.54 4.38 8.20
CA PHE A 14 2.10 4.15 6.88
C PHE A 14 1.39 5.00 5.80
N ASP A 15 0.16 5.49 5.99
CA ASP A 15 -0.52 6.33 4.98
C ASP A 15 0.29 7.60 4.64
N VAL A 16 0.97 8.19 5.63
CA VAL A 16 1.80 9.38 5.40
C VAL A 16 3.06 9.06 4.57
N GLN A 17 3.48 7.80 4.54
CA GLN A 17 4.72 7.37 3.92
C GLN A 17 4.52 6.79 2.52
N TYR A 18 3.30 6.38 2.18
CA TYR A 18 2.98 5.74 0.91
C TYR A 18 2.51 6.78 -0.12
N GLU A 19 2.98 6.60 -1.35
CA GLU A 19 2.43 7.32 -2.50
C GLU A 19 1.03 6.77 -2.79
N HIS A 20 0.13 7.63 -3.24
CA HIS A 20 -1.25 7.25 -3.53
C HIS A 20 -1.55 7.44 -5.02
N ILE A 21 -2.04 6.38 -5.66
CA ILE A 21 -2.62 6.47 -7.00
C ILE A 21 -4.13 6.53 -6.84
N VAL A 22 -4.74 7.54 -7.46
CA VAL A 22 -6.20 7.70 -7.50
C VAL A 22 -6.68 7.44 -8.92
N ILE A 23 -7.71 6.60 -9.05
CA ILE A 23 -8.40 6.33 -10.31
C ILE A 23 -9.63 7.22 -10.38
N TRP A 24 -9.71 8.03 -11.43
CA TRP A 24 -10.80 8.99 -11.65
C TRP A 24 -11.68 8.54 -12.82
N ASP A 25 -12.99 8.45 -12.58
CA ASP A 25 -13.98 8.36 -13.65
C ASP A 25 -14.38 9.77 -14.08
N GLY A 26 -13.98 10.15 -15.29
CA GLY A 26 -14.29 11.45 -15.88
C GLY A 26 -15.76 11.64 -16.26
N ALA A 27 -16.47 10.57 -16.63
CA ALA A 27 -17.88 10.63 -17.03
C ALA A 27 -18.80 10.77 -15.81
N ALA A 28 -18.53 10.00 -14.76
CA ALA A 28 -19.27 10.05 -13.51
C ALA A 28 -18.77 11.13 -12.53
N ALA A 29 -17.68 11.82 -12.87
CA ALA A 29 -17.01 12.83 -12.05
C ALA A 29 -16.76 12.37 -10.61
N ARG A 30 -16.25 11.14 -10.44
CA ARG A 30 -16.00 10.53 -9.12
C ARG A 30 -14.73 9.69 -9.12
N ILE A 31 -14.19 9.46 -7.92
CA ILE A 31 -13.11 8.49 -7.71
C ILE A 31 -13.68 7.08 -7.90
N ALA A 32 -13.09 6.32 -8.81
CA ALA A 32 -13.48 4.92 -9.07
C ALA A 32 -12.67 3.93 -8.22
N GLY A 33 -11.50 4.34 -7.73
CA GLY A 33 -10.67 3.52 -6.86
C GLY A 33 -9.37 4.21 -6.48
N ALA A 34 -8.57 3.54 -5.66
CA ALA A 34 -7.23 4.01 -5.31
C ALA A 34 -6.31 2.85 -4.90
N TYR A 35 -5.01 3.09 -4.97
CA TYR A 35 -3.94 2.21 -4.51
C TYR A 35 -2.93 2.98 -3.67
N ARG A 36 -2.37 2.33 -2.66
CA ARG A 36 -1.15 2.78 -1.97
C ARG A 36 0.06 2.09 -2.55
N ILE A 37 1.15 2.83 -2.73
CA ILE A 37 2.40 2.35 -3.31
C ILE A 37 3.58 2.76 -2.43
N MET A 38 4.48 1.82 -2.18
CA MET A 38 5.78 2.08 -1.57
C MET A 38 6.88 1.46 -2.42
N ARG A 39 7.89 2.26 -2.76
CA ARG A 39 9.11 1.77 -3.40
C ARG A 39 9.96 1.03 -2.37
N GLY A 40 10.30 -0.23 -2.64
CA GLY A 40 11.01 -1.04 -1.65
C GLY A 40 12.39 -0.49 -1.32
N ALA A 41 13.16 0.02 -2.29
CA ALA A 41 14.40 0.75 -2.01
C ALA A 41 14.21 1.93 -1.04
N HIS A 42 13.11 2.68 -1.18
CA HIS A 42 12.81 3.82 -0.31
C HIS A 42 12.43 3.37 1.10
N ALA A 43 11.59 2.33 1.23
CA ALA A 43 11.26 1.74 2.52
C ALA A 43 12.52 1.24 3.25
N LEU A 44 13.33 0.45 2.55
CA LEU A 44 14.57 -0.13 3.07
C LEU A 44 15.55 0.96 3.54
N ALA A 45 15.73 2.02 2.75
CA ALA A 45 16.64 3.11 3.10
C ALA A 45 16.21 3.90 4.35
N ARG A 46 14.91 4.03 4.59
CA ARG A 46 14.37 4.85 5.70
C ARG A 46 14.21 4.06 6.99
N GLN A 47 13.68 2.85 6.89
CA GLN A 47 13.22 2.07 8.06
C GLN A 47 13.54 0.57 7.93
N GLY A 48 14.32 0.16 6.94
CA GLY A 48 14.52 -1.25 6.63
C GLY A 48 13.21 -1.92 6.24
N LEU A 49 13.10 -3.23 6.51
CA LEU A 49 11.87 -3.99 6.25
C LEU A 49 10.66 -3.44 7.03
N ALA A 50 10.87 -2.81 8.19
CA ALA A 50 9.77 -2.26 8.98
C ALA A 50 9.05 -1.09 8.30
N GLY A 51 9.63 -0.51 7.23
CA GLY A 51 8.97 0.48 6.38
C GLY A 51 7.93 -0.10 5.41
N LEU A 52 7.79 -1.43 5.36
CA LEU A 52 6.81 -2.14 4.54
C LEU A 52 5.69 -2.67 5.43
N TYR A 53 4.44 -2.38 5.07
CA TYR A 53 3.28 -2.88 5.81
C TYR A 53 3.25 -4.41 5.80
N SER A 54 3.58 -5.04 4.68
CA SER A 54 3.62 -6.51 4.57
C SER A 54 4.60 -7.17 5.54
N ALA A 55 5.66 -6.48 5.97
CA ALA A 55 6.61 -6.99 6.95
C ALA A 55 6.03 -7.06 8.38
N SER A 56 4.88 -6.42 8.62
CA SER A 56 4.09 -6.63 9.85
C SER A 56 3.29 -7.93 9.82
N LEU A 57 3.04 -8.48 8.63
CA LEU A 57 2.24 -9.69 8.40
C LEU A 57 3.11 -10.92 8.12
N PHE A 58 4.26 -10.72 7.46
CA PHE A 58 5.15 -11.77 7.00
C PHE A 58 6.59 -11.50 7.43
N ARG A 59 7.36 -12.58 7.60
CA ARG A 59 8.82 -12.49 7.72
C ARG A 59 9.46 -12.73 6.36
N TYR A 60 10.25 -11.77 5.91
CA TYR A 60 11.06 -11.91 4.72
C TYR A 60 12.35 -12.65 5.03
N SER A 61 12.79 -13.52 4.11
CA SER A 61 14.15 -14.04 4.11
C SER A 61 15.13 -12.98 3.59
N ASP A 62 16.40 -13.11 3.95
CA ASP A 62 17.44 -12.19 3.47
C ASP A 62 17.56 -12.19 1.93
N ASP A 63 17.31 -13.35 1.29
CA ASP A 63 17.31 -13.48 -0.17
C ASP A 63 16.20 -12.67 -0.87
N ALA A 64 15.15 -12.28 -0.14
CA ALA A 64 14.07 -11.45 -0.68
C ALA A 64 14.45 -9.96 -0.74
N ILE A 65 15.45 -9.53 0.04
CA ILE A 65 15.80 -8.10 0.20
C ILE A 65 16.16 -7.45 -1.14
N THR A 66 16.96 -8.11 -1.97
CA THR A 66 17.34 -7.58 -3.29
C THR A 66 16.12 -7.37 -4.19
N ARG A 67 15.18 -8.34 -4.20
CA ARG A 67 13.94 -8.23 -4.97
C ARG A 67 13.03 -7.13 -4.44
N ILE A 68 12.99 -6.96 -3.13
CA ILE A 68 12.22 -5.88 -2.49
C ILE A 68 12.82 -4.54 -2.88
N ALA A 69 14.15 -4.37 -2.84
CA ALA A 69 14.80 -3.13 -3.21
C ALA A 69 14.45 -2.68 -4.64
N GLU A 70 14.33 -3.63 -5.57
CA GLU A 70 13.96 -3.39 -6.96
C GLU A 70 12.44 -3.29 -7.19
N GLY A 71 11.63 -3.56 -6.17
CA GLY A 71 10.18 -3.73 -6.26
C GLY A 71 9.34 -2.57 -5.73
N LEU A 72 8.03 -2.77 -5.84
CA LEU A 72 6.98 -1.93 -5.28
C LEU A 72 6.07 -2.78 -4.40
N GLU A 73 5.75 -2.29 -3.21
CA GLU A 73 4.63 -2.82 -2.44
C GLU A 73 3.36 -2.07 -2.83
N LEU A 74 2.30 -2.84 -3.12
CA LEU A 74 0.95 -2.34 -3.36
C LEU A 74 0.06 -2.73 -2.19
N GLY A 75 -0.67 -1.77 -1.63
CA GLY A 75 -1.51 -1.98 -0.46
C GLY A 75 -2.84 -1.22 -0.54
N ARG A 76 -3.77 -1.64 0.34
CA ARG A 76 -5.11 -1.05 0.56
C ARG A 76 -5.78 -0.53 -0.70
N SER A 77 -5.84 -1.38 -1.72
CA SER A 77 -6.59 -1.11 -2.92
C SER A 77 -8.09 -1.15 -2.64
N PHE A 78 -8.84 -0.16 -3.11
CA PHE A 78 -10.29 -0.26 -3.20
C PHE A 78 -10.76 0.12 -4.59
N VAL A 79 -11.83 -0.55 -5.01
CA VAL A 79 -12.63 -0.19 -6.17
C VAL A 79 -14.02 0.13 -5.62
N VAL A 80 -14.62 1.21 -6.07
CA VAL A 80 -15.98 1.57 -5.66
C VAL A 80 -16.92 0.47 -6.16
N PRO A 81 -17.80 -0.12 -5.32
CA PRO A 81 -18.58 -1.33 -5.64
C PRO A 81 -19.43 -1.28 -6.92
N ASP A 82 -19.68 -0.08 -7.45
CA ASP A 82 -20.41 0.14 -8.70
C ASP A 82 -19.53 -0.06 -9.95
N TYR A 83 -18.28 -0.53 -9.81
CA TYR A 83 -17.34 -0.89 -10.88
C TYR A 83 -16.85 -2.33 -10.76
#